data_AF-A0AA42YH55-F1
#
_entry.id   AF-A0AA42YH55-F1
#
_cell.length_a   1.000
_cell.length_b   1.000
_cell.length_c   1.000
_cell.angle_alpha   90.00
_cell.angle_beta   90.00
_cell.angle_gamma   90.00
#
_symmetry.space_group_name_H-M   'P 1'
#
loop_
_entity.id
_entity.type
_entity.pdbx_description
1 polymer ?
#
loop_
_entity_poly.entity_id
_entity_poly.type
_entity_poly.pdbx_seq_one_letter_code
_entity_poly.pdbx_strand_id
1 'polypeptide(L)' 'MLRIDHLRLELPPGFEDRAAGLARLVGDELAALPLTRGLRLDRLQLEPIAIAPGATDRQIAGQIATGIQRRLESESGG' A
#
# COMPACT_ATOMS: atom_id res chain seq x y z
N MET A 1 -1.98 11.45 12.19
CA MET A 1 -3.26 10.98 11.62
C MET A 1 -3.08 10.81 10.12
N LEU A 2 -3.23 9.59 9.61
CA LEU A 2 -3.19 9.31 8.18
C LEU A 2 -4.56 9.56 7.57
N ARG A 3 -4.62 10.34 6.49
CA ARG A 3 -5.82 10.53 5.68
C ARG A 3 -5.49 10.17 4.25
N ILE A 4 -6.24 9.22 3.70
CA ILE A 4 -6.17 8.82 2.30
C ILE A 4 -7.52 9.14 1.68
N ASP A 5 -7.59 10.20 0.87
CA ASP A 5 -8.85 10.57 0.21
C ASP A 5 -9.20 9.61 -0.93
N HIS A 6 -8.20 9.08 -1.63
CA HIS A 6 -8.39 8.07 -2.67
C HIS A 6 -7.20 7.12 -2.75
N LEU A 7 -7.48 5.82 -2.82
CA LEU A 7 -6.50 4.77 -3.05
C LEU A 7 -6.88 4.01 -4.32
N ARG A 8 -6.04 4.10 -5.35
CA ARG A 8 -6.19 3.34 -6.59
C ARG A 8 -5.13 2.24 -6.61
N LEU A 9 -5.55 0.98 -6.54
CA LEU A 9 -4.70 -0.17 -6.81
C LEU A 9 -4.94 -0.63 -8.24
N GLU A 10 -3.86 -0.69 -9.02
CA GLU A 10 -3.87 -1.33 -10.33
C GLU A 10 -3.26 -2.71 -10.17
N LEU A 11 -4.10 -3.74 -10.32
CA LEU A 11 -3.70 -5.12 -10.16
C LEU A 11 -3.58 -5.77 -11.55
N PRO A 12 -2.64 -6.71 -11.73
CA PRO A 12 -2.55 -7.45 -12.98
C PRO A 12 -3.78 -8.37 -13.15
N PRO A 13 -4.05 -8.83 -14.38
CA PRO A 13 -5.09 -9.82 -14.64
C PRO A 13 -4.93 -11.07 -13.76
N GLY A 14 -6.04 -11.65 -13.30
CA GLY A 14 -6.08 -12.78 -12.37
C GLY A 14 -6.24 -12.39 -10.89
N PHE A 15 -6.39 -11.10 -10.59
CA PHE A 15 -6.66 -10.58 -9.24
C PHE A 15 -8.06 -9.98 -9.10
N GLU A 16 -8.92 -10.11 -10.10
CA GLU A 16 -10.25 -9.50 -10.16
C GLU A 16 -11.09 -9.86 -8.92
N ASP A 17 -11.13 -11.14 -8.56
CA ASP A 17 -11.87 -11.65 -7.39
C ASP A 17 -11.25 -11.26 -6.05
N ARG A 18 -9.95 -10.94 -6.05
CA ARG A 18 -9.16 -10.62 -4.84
C ARG A 18 -9.05 -9.12 -4.61
N ALA A 19 -9.35 -8.30 -5.62
CA ALA A 19 -9.07 -6.87 -5.63
C ALA A 19 -9.70 -6.11 -4.45
N ALA A 20 -10.99 -6.37 -4.17
CA ALA A 20 -11.70 -5.71 -3.08
C ALA A 20 -11.13 -6.10 -1.70
N GLY A 21 -10.82 -7.38 -1.51
CA GLY A 21 -10.24 -7.90 -0.27
C GLY A 21 -8.83 -7.35 -0.03
N LEU A 22 -8.01 -7.33 -1.08
CA LEU A 22 -6.67 -6.74 -1.05
C LEU A 22 -6.71 -5.25 -0.72
N ALA A 23 -7.57 -4.47 -1.37
CA ALA A 23 -7.68 -3.04 -1.10
C ALA A 23 -8.05 -2.77 0.36
N ARG A 24 -8.95 -3.57 0.93
CA ARG A 24 -9.33 -3.46 2.35
C ARG A 24 -8.17 -3.80 3.29
N LEU A 25 -7.50 -4.93 3.05
CA LEU A 25 -6.35 -5.35 3.86
C LEU A 25 -5.21 -4.34 3.78
N VAL A 26 -4.95 -3.76 2.62
CA VAL A 26 -3.96 -2.68 2.48
C VAL A 26 -4.37 -1.48 3.33
N GLY A 27 -5.65 -1.09 3.33
CA GLY A 27 -6.16 -0.03 4.20
C GLY A 27 -5.95 -0.34 5.69
N ASP A 28 -6.22 -1.58 6.11
CA ASP A 28 -6.02 -2.03 7.49
C ASP A 28 -4.54 -1.98 7.90
N GLU A 29 -3.63 -2.45 7.04
CA GLU A 29 -2.18 -2.39 7.28
C GLU A 29 -1.67 -0.94 7.34
N LEU A 30 -2.16 -0.06 6.45
CA LEU A 30 -1.80 1.36 6.44
C LEU A 30 -2.29 2.10 7.70
N ALA A 31 -3.48 1.75 8.21
CA ALA A 31 -4.01 2.32 9.45
C ALA A 31 -3.16 1.95 10.67
N ALA A 32 -2.46 0.82 10.63
CA ALA A 32 -1.54 0.38 11.68
C ALA A 32 -0.14 1.01 11.59
N LEU A 33 0.19 1.73 10.51
CA LEU A 33 1.53 2.31 10.34
C LEU A 33 1.81 3.44 11.34
N PRO A 34 2.96 3.42 12.03
CA PRO A 34 3.36 4.48 12.96
C PRO A 34 3.90 5.70 12.20
N LEU A 35 3.02 6.45 11.55
CA LEU A 35 3.38 7.68 10.86
C LEU A 35 3.64 8.80 11.88
N THR A 36 4.91 9.14 12.07
CA THR A 36 5.38 10.12 13.06
C THR A 36 5.35 11.56 12.54
N ARG A 37 5.18 11.78 11.23
CA ARG A 37 5.13 13.10 10.60
C ARG A 37 3.94 13.24 9.67
N GLY A 38 3.38 14.45 9.60
CA GLY A 38 2.37 14.80 8.60
C GLY A 38 3.04 15.13 7.28
N LEU A 39 2.66 14.42 6.22
CA LEU A 39 3.12 14.64 4.86
C LEU A 39 1.89 14.78 3.96
N ARG A 40 1.91 15.74 3.03
CA ARG A 40 0.88 15.90 2.00
C ARG A 40 1.52 15.63 0.65
N LEU A 41 1.00 14.63 -0.05
CA LEU A 41 1.45 14.25 -1.39
C LEU A 41 0.24 14.27 -2.31
N ASP A 42 0.38 14.87 -3.49
CA ASP A 42 -0.65 14.81 -4.54
C ASP A 42 -0.69 13.43 -5.21
N ARG A 43 0.46 12.74 -5.26
CA ARG A 43 0.58 11.39 -5.83
C ARG A 43 1.72 10.62 -5.16
N LEU A 44 1.46 9.37 -4.81
CA LEU A 44 2.47 8.40 -4.38
C LEU A 44 2.47 7.25 -5.38
N GLN A 45 3.62 6.97 -6.00
CA GLN A 45 3.82 5.81 -6.86
C GLN A 45 4.73 4.81 -6.18
N LEU A 46 4.39 3.53 -6.28
CA LEU A 46 5.20 2.44 -5.76
C LEU A 46 5.99 1.81 -6.90
N GLU A 47 7.19 1.34 -6.58
CA GLU A 47 7.92 0.45 -7.47
C GLU A 47 7.19 -0.89 -7.62
N PRO A 48 7.43 -1.63 -8.71
CA PRO A 48 6.84 -2.96 -8.92
C PRO A 48 7.12 -3.88 -7.72
N ILE A 49 6.07 -4.52 -7.21
CA ILE A 49 6.17 -5.43 -6.07
C ILE A 49 6.16 -6.86 -6.61
N ALA A 50 7.23 -7.61 -6.35
CA ALA A 50 7.32 -9.01 -6.71
C ALA A 50 6.50 -9.86 -5.72
N ILE A 51 5.49 -10.56 -6.22
CA ILE A 51 4.64 -11.43 -5.40
C ILE A 51 5.01 -12.89 -5.66
N ALA A 52 5.26 -13.64 -4.59
CA ALA A 52 5.52 -15.07 -4.68
C ALA A 52 4.26 -15.83 -5.15
N PRO A 53 4.40 -16.88 -5.98
CA PRO A 53 3.29 -17.77 -6.31
C PRO A 53 2.65 -18.33 -5.03
N GLY A 54 1.32 -18.26 -4.94
CA GLY A 54 0.57 -18.73 -3.77
C GLY A 54 0.56 -17.77 -2.57
N ALA A 55 1.08 -16.54 -2.71
CA ALA A 55 0.98 -15.55 -1.64
C ALA A 55 -0.48 -15.24 -1.28
N THR A 56 -0.76 -15.26 0.03
CA THR A 56 -2.07 -14.90 0.58
C THR A 56 -2.31 -13.40 0.48
N ASP A 57 -3.58 -12.99 0.49
CA ASP A 57 -3.93 -11.56 0.41
C ASP A 57 -3.28 -10.72 1.51
N ARG A 58 -3.19 -11.26 2.73
CA ARG A 58 -2.54 -10.58 3.85
C ARG A 58 -1.04 -10.39 3.60
N GLN A 59 -0.35 -11.38 3.03
CA GLN A 59 1.07 -11.24 2.68
C GLN A 59 1.29 -10.21 1.58
N ILE A 60 0.39 -10.14 0.59
CA ILE A 60 0.45 -9.14 -0.47
C ILE A 60 0.19 -7.75 0.10
N ALA A 61 -0.85 -7.60 0.92
CA ALA A 61 -1.20 -6.33 1.56
C ALA A 61 -0.09 -5.79 2.45
N GLY A 62 0.53 -6.64 3.28
CA GLY A 62 1.68 -6.24 4.11
C GLY A 62 2.89 -5.79 3.28
N GLN A 63 3.15 -6.44 2.14
CA GLN A 63 4.22 -6.01 1.22
C GLN A 63 3.91 -4.64 0.58
N ILE A 64 2.67 -4.41 0.17
CA ILE A 64 2.22 -3.11 -0.36
C ILE A 64 2.37 -2.02 0.71
N ALA A 65 1.90 -2.26 1.93
CA ALA A 65 2.00 -1.31 3.04
C ALA A 65 3.45 -0.97 3.40
N THR A 66 4.34 -1.98 3.42
CA THR A 66 5.78 -1.79 3.61
C THR A 66 6.41 -0.96 2.49
N GLY A 67 5.99 -1.17 1.23
CA GLY A 67 6.41 -0.36 0.10
C GLY A 67 5.98 1.10 0.23
N ILE A 68 4.73 1.33 0.63
CA ILE A 68 4.18 2.67 0.90
C ILE A 68 4.96 3.36 2.01
N GLN A 69 5.20 2.68 3.13
CA GLN A 69 5.96 3.24 4.26
C GLN A 69 7.35 3.71 3.80
N ARG A 70 8.12 2.84 3.13
CA ARG A 70 9.45 3.19 2.64
C ARG A 70 9.43 4.38 1.69
N ARG A 71 8.42 4.46 0.80
CA ARG A 71 8.29 5.60 -0.11
C ARG A 71 7.95 6.87 0.65
N LEU A 72 7.03 6.82 1.61
CA LEU A 72 6.69 7.98 2.45
C LEU A 72 7.90 8.48 3.25
N GLU A 73 8.71 7.58 3.78
CA GLU A 73 9.96 7.92 4.47
C GLU A 73 10.96 8.61 3.52
N SER A 74 11.06 8.15 2.27
CA SER A 74 11.94 8.78 1.27
C SER A 74 11.48 10.19 0.86
N GLU A 75 10.17 10.43 0.74
CA GLU A 75 9.61 11.75 0.41
C GLU A 75 9.68 12.72 1.60
N SER A 76 9.73 12.20 2.84
CA SER A 76 9.82 13.01 4.06
C SER A 76 11.26 13.44 4.42
N GLY A 77 12.26 12.86 3.74
CA GLY A 77 13.68 13.09 3.97
C GLY A 77 14.36 13.97 2.92
N GLY A 78 13.59 14.55 1.99
CA GLY A 78 14.05 15.48 0.94
C GLY A 78 13.76 16.94 1.26
#